data_AF-W2TIN3-F1
#
_entry.id   AF-W2TIN3-F1
#
_cell.length_a   1.000
_cell.length_b   1.000
_cell.length_c   1.000
_cell.angle_alpha   90.00
_cell.angle_beta   90.00
_cell.angle_gamma   90.00
#
_symmetry.space_group_name_H-M   'P 1'
#
loop_
_entity.id
_entity.type
_entity.pdbx_description
1 polymer ?
#
loop_
_entity_poly.entity_id
_entity_poly.type
_entity_poly.pdbx_seq_one_letter_code
_entity_poly.pdbx_strand_id
1 'polypeptide(L)' 'MEIEEERNRVLTMKYGKQQMMLIRKRMKGVDIDVDALLDLDSVPAKRKFVFDNLQRSHCPASMDKITMFLDEMIDQLNTL' A
#
# COMPACT_ATOMS: atom_id res chain seq x y z
N MET A 1 1.20 -7.08 20.02
CA MET A 1 0.86 -8.41 19.49
C MET A 1 -0.63 -8.54 19.22
N GLU A 2 -1.53 -8.42 20.20
CA GLU A 2 -3.00 -8.53 19.98
C GLU A 2 -3.57 -7.55 18.94
N ILE A 3 -3.14 -6.28 18.97
CA ILE A 3 -3.62 -5.27 18.03
C ILE A 3 -3.22 -5.60 16.59
N GLU A 4 -2.01 -6.13 16.40
CA GLU A 4 -1.49 -6.45 15.07
C GLU A 4 -2.14 -7.70 14.48
N GLU A 5 -2.42 -8.72 15.30
CA GLU A 5 -3.16 -9.92 14.89
C GLU A 5 -4.62 -9.61 14.57
N GLU A 6 -5.32 -8.87 15.44
CA GLU A 6 -6.70 -8.48 15.18
C GLU A 6 -6.79 -7.56 13.96
N ARG A 7 -5.83 -6.65 13.78
CA ARG A 7 -5.73 -5.83 12.57
C ARG A 7 -5.48 -6.68 11.33
N ASN A 8 -4.54 -7.62 11.37
CA ASN A 8 -4.30 -8.54 10.25
C ASN A 8 -5.53 -9.39 9.91
N ARG A 9 -6.31 -9.76 10.92
CA ARG A 9 -7.58 -10.47 10.78
C ARG A 9 -8.62 -9.57 10.12
N VAL A 10 -8.82 -8.34 10.59
CA VAL A 10 -9.74 -7.35 10.00
C VAL A 10 -9.37 -7.04 8.55
N LEU A 11 -8.07 -6.83 8.26
CA LEU A 11 -7.58 -6.58 6.90
C LEU A 11 -7.81 -7.77 5.97
N THR A 12 -7.58 -8.99 6.47
CA THR A 12 -7.87 -10.22 5.73
C THR A 12 -9.37 -10.41 5.50
N MET A 13 -10.23 -9.97 6.42
CA MET A 13 -11.68 -9.99 6.24
C MET A 13 -12.15 -8.95 5.22
N LYS A 14 -11.53 -7.77 5.20
CA LYS A 14 -11.90 -6.64 4.32
C LYS A 14 -11.45 -6.84 2.87
N TYR A 15 -10.23 -7.36 2.66
CA TYR A 15 -9.61 -7.47 1.33
C TYR A 15 -9.39 -8.93 0.88
N GLY A 16 -9.55 -9.91 1.77
CA GLY A 16 -9.31 -11.32 1.44
C GLY A 16 -7.83 -11.72 1.42
N LYS A 17 -7.57 -13.01 1.67
CA LYS A 17 -6.20 -13.55 1.79
C LYS A 17 -5.35 -13.35 0.53
N GLN A 18 -5.93 -13.53 -0.67
CA GLN A 18 -5.18 -13.39 -1.92
C GLN A 18 -4.78 -11.93 -2.18
N GLN A 19 -5.69 -10.97 -2.00
CA GLN A 19 -5.34 -9.56 -2.19
C GLN A 19 -4.34 -9.08 -1.13
N MET A 20 -4.51 -9.49 0.14
CA MET A 20 -3.53 -9.20 1.19
C MET A 20 -2.13 -9.72 0.85
N MET A 21 -2.02 -10.91 0.24
CA MET A 21 -0.75 -11.44 -0.25
C MET A 21 -0.18 -10.59 -1.40
N LEU A 22 -1.02 -10.16 -2.36
CA LEU A 22 -0.58 -9.33 -3.50
C LEU A 22 -0.10 -7.95 -3.06
N ILE A 23 -0.83 -7.29 -2.17
CA ILE A 23 -0.46 -5.99 -1.59
C ILE A 23 0.90 -6.11 -0.90
N ARG A 24 1.05 -7.08 0.02
CA ARG A 24 2.33 -7.32 0.70
C ARG A 24 3.47 -7.67 -0.25
N LYS A 25 3.20 -8.41 -1.33
CA LYS A 25 4.20 -8.80 -2.33
C LYS A 25 4.66 -7.62 -3.19
N ARG A 26 3.74 -6.73 -3.59
CA ARG A 26 4.04 -5.51 -4.37
C ARG A 26 4.77 -4.46 -3.52
N MET A 27 4.47 -4.43 -2.21
CA MET A 27 5.13 -3.53 -1.26
C MET A 27 6.46 -4.09 -0.74
N LYS A 28 6.74 -5.40 -0.88
CA LYS A 28 7.97 -6.04 -0.36
C LYS A 28 9.30 -5.47 -0.89
N GLY A 29 9.27 -4.69 -1.97
CA GLY A 29 10.45 -4.04 -2.56
C GLY A 29 10.62 -2.57 -2.20
N VAL A 30 9.68 -1.99 -1.46
CA VAL A 30 9.71 -0.60 -1.02
C VAL A 30 9.39 -0.60 0.47
N ASP A 31 10.23 0.01 1.29
CA ASP A 31 10.04 0.04 2.74
C ASP A 31 8.90 1.01 3.11
N ILE A 32 7.67 0.61 2.76
CA ILE A 32 6.45 1.37 2.96
C ILE A 32 5.64 0.66 4.03
N ASP A 33 5.34 1.41 5.08
CA ASP A 33 4.38 0.98 6.10
C ASP A 33 2.98 0.86 5.45
N VAL A 34 2.62 -0.37 5.11
CA VAL A 34 1.32 -0.73 4.52
C VAL A 34 0.18 -0.38 5.47
N ASP A 35 0.43 -0.39 6.78
CA ASP A 35 -0.59 -0.12 7.77
C ASP A 35 -0.88 1.37 7.83
N ALA A 36 0.17 2.21 7.90
CA ALA A 36 0.02 3.65 7.80
C ALA A 36 -0.63 4.09 6.49
N LEU A 37 -0.42 3.35 5.39
CA LEU A 37 -1.09 3.61 4.11
C LEU A 37 -2.61 3.31 4.17
N LEU A 38 -3.00 2.24 4.86
CA LEU A 38 -4.39 1.80 4.95
C LEU A 38 -5.20 2.66 5.93
N ASP A 39 -4.56 3.24 6.93
CA ASP A 39 -5.14 4.22 7.87
C ASP A 39 -5.46 5.57 7.22
N LEU A 40 -5.06 5.79 5.97
CA LEU A 40 -5.38 7.02 5.25
C LEU A 40 -6.77 6.93 4.62
N ASP A 41 -7.62 7.88 4.99
CA ASP A 41 -9.04 7.91 4.61
C ASP A 41 -9.28 8.29 3.14
N SER A 42 -8.26 8.80 2.45
CA SER A 42 -8.39 9.37 1.11
C SER A 42 -7.34 8.87 0.14
N VAL A 43 -7.76 8.64 -1.10
CA VAL A 43 -6.87 8.27 -2.22
C VAL A 43 -5.73 9.28 -2.43
N PRO A 44 -5.96 10.61 -2.36
CA PRO A 44 -4.87 11.59 -2.42
C PRO A 44 -3.84 11.45 -1.31
N ALA A 45 -4.28 11.16 -0.08
CA ALA A 45 -3.35 10.93 1.04
C ALA A 45 -2.53 9.65 0.82
N LYS A 46 -3.15 8.58 0.34
CA LYS A 46 -2.46 7.32 -0.04
C LYS A 46 -1.39 7.54 -1.11
N ARG A 47 -1.71 8.30 -2.18
CA ARG A 47 -0.73 8.68 -3.21
C ARG A 47 0.44 9.43 -2.61
N LYS A 48 0.17 10.46 -1.80
CA LYS A 48 1.21 11.27 -1.19
C LYS A 48 2.12 10.46 -0.27
N PHE A 49 1.55 9.58 0.55
CA PHE A 49 2.33 8.74 1.48
C PHE A 49 3.30 7.81 0.74
N VAL A 50 2.82 7.11 -0.28
CA VAL A 50 3.68 6.20 -1.06
C VAL A 50 4.70 6.96 -1.89
N PHE A 51 4.32 8.11 -2.47
CA PHE A 51 5.24 8.98 -3.17
C PHE A 51 6.36 9.49 -2.25
N ASP A 52 6.03 10.00 -1.06
CA ASP A 52 6.99 10.51 -0.08
C ASP A 52 7.96 9.39 0.37
N ASN A 53 7.48 8.16 0.57
CA ASN A 53 8.32 7.01 0.91
C ASN A 53 9.22 6.54 -0.25
N LEU A 54 8.70 6.55 -1.49
CA LEU A 54 9.47 6.24 -2.70
C LEU A 54 10.59 7.27 -2.95
N GLN A 55 10.33 8.56 -2.71
CA GLN A 55 11.36 9.59 -2.81
C GLN A 55 12.44 9.45 -1.73
N ARG A 56 12.04 9.18 -0.48
CA ARG A 56 12.99 8.98 0.65
C ARG A 56 13.87 7.76 0.48
N SER A 57 13.37 6.71 -0.17
CA SER A 57 14.13 5.50 -0.46
C SER A 57 15.10 5.63 -1.66
N HIS A 58 15.28 6.84 -2.20
CA HIS A 58 16.09 7.10 -3.41
C HIS A 58 15.71 6.16 -4.57
N CYS A 59 14.41 5.92 -4.74
CA CYS A 59 13.92 5.03 -5.79
C CYS A 59 14.41 5.52 -7.17
N PRO A 60 15.16 4.71 -7.95
CA PRO A 60 15.69 5.10 -9.26
C PRO A 60 14.63 5.02 -10.38
N ALA A 61 13.37 4.73 -10.04
CA ALA A 61 12.29 4.62 -11.01
C ALA A 61 11.90 6.00 -11.55
N SER A 62 11.50 6.05 -12.83
CA SER A 62 10.97 7.29 -13.41
C SER A 62 9.63 7.67 -12.78
N MET A 63 9.29 8.96 -12.83
CA MET A 63 8.02 9.48 -12.33
C MET A 63 6.80 8.79 -12.96
N ASP A 64 6.89 8.40 -14.24
CA ASP A 64 5.84 7.64 -14.92
C ASP A 64 5.64 6.25 -14.31
N LYS A 65 6.74 5.53 -14.01
CA LYS A 65 6.67 4.21 -13.37
C LYS A 65 6.15 4.29 -11.94
N ILE A 66 6.51 5.36 -11.21
CA ILE A 66 5.98 5.62 -9.87
C ILE A 66 4.48 5.90 -9.94
N THR A 67 4.03 6.72 -10.90
CA THR A 67 2.62 7.04 -11.08
C THR A 67 1.80 5.80 -11.46
N MET A 68 2.29 4.99 -12.41
CA MET A 68 1.65 3.72 -12.76
C MET A 68 1.54 2.77 -11.57
N PHE A 69 2.60 2.65 -10.76
CA PHE A 69 2.57 1.83 -9.55
C PHE A 69 1.54 2.33 -8.53
N LEU A 70 1.49 3.65 -8.31
CA LEU A 70 0.52 4.28 -7.43
C LEU A 70 -0.92 4.03 -7.89
N ASP A 71 -1.17 4.15 -9.20
CA ASP A 71 -2.48 3.93 -9.80
C ASP A 71 -2.90 2.47 -9.69
N GLU A 72 -2.02 1.53 -10.04
CA GLU A 72 -2.30 0.10 -9.84
C GLU A 72 -2.52 -0.28 -8.37
N MET A 73 -1.76 0.33 -7.45
CA MET A 73 -1.92 0.10 -6.02
C MET A 73 -3.26 0.64 -5.53
N ILE A 74 -3.65 1.83 -5.96
CA ILE A 74 -4.93 2.45 -5.62
C ILE A 74 -6.08 1.68 -6.23
N ASP A 75 -5.98 1.27 -7.49
CA ASP A 75 -6.95 0.42 -8.13
C ASP A 75 -7.07 -0.90 -7.38
N GLN A 76 -5.98 -1.56 -6.97
CA GLN A 76 -6.07 -2.76 -6.15
C GLN A 76 -6.72 -2.52 -4.77
N LEU A 77 -6.55 -1.33 -4.19
CA LEU A 77 -7.22 -0.94 -2.95
C LEU A 77 -8.69 -0.56 -3.16
N ASN A 78 -9.06 -0.12 -4.37
CA ASN A 78 -10.36 0.41 -4.75
C ASN A 78 -11.18 -0.52 -5.67
N THR A 79 -10.65 -1.64 -6.18
CA THR A 79 -11.37 -2.64 -7.01
C THR A 79 -12.26 -3.52 -6.12
N LEU A 80 -12.97 -2.83 -5.23
CA LEU A 80 -14.20 -3.19 -4.58
C LEU A 80 -15.32 -2.47 -5.32
#